data_AF-A0A966Z5G1-F1
#
_entry.id   AF-A0A966Z5G1-F1
#
_cell.length_a   1.000
_cell.length_b   1.000
_cell.length_c   1.000
_cell.angle_alpha   90.00
_cell.angle_beta   90.00
_cell.angle_gamma   90.00
#
_symmetry.space_group_name_H-M   'P 1'
#
loop_
_entity.id
_entity.type
_entity.pdbx_description
1 polymer ?
#
loop_
_entity_poly.entity_id
_entity_poly.type
_entity_poly.pdbx_seq_one_letter_code
_entity_poly.pdbx_strand_id
1 'polypeptide(L)'
;MEFSNLEVVGRALDAFRIALAPLVREELVRLYPGNWQQKARESLADWQQNNSGELNLDVQALVAILLDRRHQGFVKLRSPKERNLLAEVRTTRNAYAHQEAFSDREVDRALETIELVLEVTGAPGLAALRLRQRNVQVLNDPVVRSSRPAQTITNSRSGSPNTLHPDASGFERGVRLFHFLVGSSNKGQALGVGYAAFVEYLHGKSFVSAMGRPYAQSDTSLVIDIAQEITAKAGRLPVTRSGLTISAGMDTFIWPLKKPHERSTSAWKAGLPYTKEAWGKVFPSHLRKLLAADQLAMLIKK
;
A
#
# COMPACT_ATOMS: atom_id res chain seq x y z
N MET A 1 -14.65 10.29 8.34
CA MET A 1 -13.84 10.80 7.22
C MET A 1 -14.14 9.93 6.02
N GLU A 2 -14.65 10.53 4.96
CA GLU A 2 -14.79 9.90 3.65
C GLU A 2 -13.41 9.87 2.97
N PHE A 3 -13.11 8.79 2.24
CA PHE A 3 -11.87 8.71 1.48
C PHE A 3 -11.95 9.65 0.27
N SER A 4 -10.83 10.23 -0.14
CA SER A 4 -10.78 10.94 -1.42
C SER A 4 -10.96 9.95 -2.58
N ASN A 5 -11.53 10.44 -3.68
CA ASN A 5 -11.75 9.65 -4.88
C ASN A 5 -10.47 8.98 -5.42
N LEU A 6 -9.35 9.69 -5.33
CA LEU A 6 -8.04 9.18 -5.69
C LEU A 6 -7.62 7.98 -4.80
N GLU A 7 -7.84 8.06 -3.49
CA GLU A 7 -7.56 6.96 -2.56
C GLU A 7 -8.47 5.75 -2.83
N VAL A 8 -9.74 5.97 -3.15
CA VAL A 8 -10.68 4.89 -3.49
C VAL A 8 -10.21 4.14 -4.73
N VAL A 9 -9.81 4.86 -5.78
CA VAL A 9 -9.29 4.26 -7.02
C VAL A 9 -7.99 3.51 -6.77
N GLY A 10 -7.05 4.09 -6.02
CA GLY A 10 -5.78 3.43 -5.69
C GLY A 10 -5.99 2.10 -4.98
N ARG A 11 -6.91 2.09 -4.01
CA ARG A 11 -7.33 0.87 -3.29
C ARG A 11 -7.94 -0.19 -4.20
N ALA A 12 -8.73 0.21 -5.19
CA ALA A 12 -9.33 -0.70 -6.14
C ALA A 12 -8.27 -1.36 -7.05
N LEU A 13 -7.32 -0.57 -7.53
CA LEU A 13 -6.20 -1.04 -8.36
C LEU A 13 -5.28 -2.01 -7.57
N ASP A 14 -5.10 -1.77 -6.27
CA ASP A 14 -4.40 -2.70 -5.40
C ASP A 14 -5.15 -4.03 -5.22
N ALA A 15 -6.46 -3.97 -5.00
CA ALA A 15 -7.28 -5.18 -4.93
C ALA A 15 -7.21 -5.99 -6.23
N PHE A 16 -7.29 -5.31 -7.38
CA PHE A 16 -7.11 -5.92 -8.71
C PHE A 16 -5.77 -6.67 -8.80
N ARG A 17 -4.67 -6.03 -8.42
CA ARG A 17 -3.33 -6.65 -8.43
C ARG A 17 -3.25 -7.86 -7.52
N ILE A 18 -3.68 -7.73 -6.26
CA ILE A 18 -3.60 -8.79 -5.25
C ILE A 18 -4.36 -10.04 -5.70
N ALA A 19 -5.55 -9.85 -6.27
CA ALA A 19 -6.41 -10.94 -6.69
C ALA A 19 -5.91 -11.63 -7.97
N LEU A 20 -5.38 -10.86 -8.94
CA LEU A 20 -4.98 -11.41 -10.24
C LEU A 20 -3.54 -11.91 -10.32
N ALA A 21 -2.60 -11.32 -9.58
CA ALA A 21 -1.19 -11.68 -9.70
C ALA A 21 -0.90 -13.18 -9.47
N PRO A 22 -1.48 -13.85 -8.46
CA PRO A 22 -1.27 -15.29 -8.27
C PRO A 22 -1.80 -16.11 -9.44
N LEU A 23 -3.04 -15.82 -9.88
CA LEU A 23 -3.67 -16.52 -11.01
C LEU A 23 -2.85 -16.36 -12.30
N VAL A 24 -2.41 -15.13 -12.58
CA VAL A 24 -1.62 -14.85 -13.78
C VAL A 24 -0.28 -15.57 -13.72
N ARG A 25 0.38 -15.57 -12.56
CA ARG A 25 1.66 -16.28 -12.37
C ARG A 25 1.50 -17.78 -12.56
N GLU A 26 0.53 -18.41 -11.92
CA GLU A 26 0.28 -19.85 -12.02
C GLU A 26 0.00 -20.27 -13.47
N GLU A 27 -0.80 -19.48 -14.18
CA GLU A 27 -1.13 -19.70 -15.58
C GLU A 27 0.11 -19.58 -16.48
N LEU A 28 0.92 -18.54 -16.31
CA LEU A 28 2.17 -18.35 -17.07
C LEU A 28 3.19 -19.45 -16.77
N VAL A 29 3.31 -19.89 -15.51
CA VAL A 29 4.18 -21.01 -15.11
C VAL A 29 3.71 -22.30 -15.78
N ARG A 30 2.40 -22.53 -15.84
CA ARG A 30 1.81 -23.69 -16.52
C ARG A 30 2.07 -23.68 -18.03
N LEU A 31 1.93 -22.51 -18.66
CA LEU A 31 2.14 -22.34 -20.11
C LEU A 31 3.61 -22.38 -20.51
N TYR A 32 4.50 -21.86 -19.67
CA TYR A 32 5.92 -21.71 -19.96
C TYR A 32 6.81 -22.16 -18.78
N PRO A 33 6.86 -23.47 -18.47
CA PRO A 33 7.69 -23.98 -17.38
C PRO A 33 9.16 -23.55 -17.55
N GLY A 34 9.78 -23.05 -16.48
CA GLY A 34 11.18 -22.59 -16.48
C GLY A 34 11.44 -21.21 -17.11
N ASN A 35 10.62 -20.75 -18.06
CA ASN A 35 10.86 -19.51 -18.81
C ASN A 35 9.70 -18.49 -18.74
N TRP A 36 8.73 -18.69 -17.84
CA TRP A 36 7.53 -17.86 -17.74
C TRP A 36 7.81 -16.37 -17.54
N GLN A 37 8.87 -16.00 -16.80
CA GLN A 37 9.23 -14.59 -16.57
C GLN A 37 9.66 -13.91 -17.85
N GLN A 38 10.50 -14.58 -18.66
CA GLN A 38 10.92 -14.06 -19.95
C GLN A 38 9.71 -13.92 -20.88
N LYS A 39 8.84 -14.94 -20.93
CA LYS A 39 7.64 -14.92 -21.77
C LYS A 39 6.66 -13.81 -21.37
N ALA A 40 6.46 -13.59 -20.07
CA ALA A 40 5.62 -12.51 -19.57
C ALA A 40 6.24 -11.13 -19.81
N ARG A 41 7.57 -11.01 -19.76
CA ARG A 41 8.29 -9.78 -20.08
C ARG A 41 8.08 -9.35 -21.52
N GLU A 42 7.97 -10.29 -22.46
CA GLU A 42 7.71 -9.97 -23.86
C GLU A 42 6.41 -9.16 -24.06
N SER A 43 5.44 -9.23 -23.14
CA SER A 43 4.21 -8.42 -23.17
C SER A 43 4.40 -6.98 -22.70
N LEU A 44 5.56 -6.65 -22.12
CA LEU A 44 5.86 -5.35 -21.55
C LEU A 44 6.64 -4.46 -22.52
N ALA A 45 6.85 -3.19 -22.15
CA ALA A 45 7.66 -2.27 -22.93
C ALA A 45 9.13 -2.74 -23.01
N ASP A 46 9.84 -2.39 -24.08
CA ASP A 46 11.18 -2.90 -24.40
C ASP A 46 12.20 -2.73 -23.27
N TRP A 47 12.15 -1.61 -22.55
CA TRP A 47 13.04 -1.37 -21.40
C TRP A 47 12.78 -2.33 -20.22
N GLN A 48 11.58 -2.89 -20.12
CA GLN A 48 11.21 -3.90 -19.11
C GLN A 48 11.53 -5.32 -19.57
N GLN A 49 11.69 -5.54 -20.88
CA GLN A 49 12.01 -6.86 -21.45
C GLN A 49 13.42 -7.31 -21.08
N ASN A 50 14.38 -6.38 -21.10
CA ASN A 50 15.81 -6.67 -20.90
C ASN A 50 16.25 -6.69 -19.42
N ASN A 51 15.31 -6.60 -18.47
CA ASN A 51 15.63 -6.54 -17.05
C ASN A 51 15.81 -7.94 -16.46
N SER A 52 16.99 -8.22 -15.90
CA SER A 52 17.36 -9.51 -15.29
C SER A 52 16.79 -9.76 -13.88
N GLY A 53 16.11 -8.78 -13.28
CA GLY A 53 15.51 -8.90 -11.95
C GLY A 53 14.24 -9.76 -11.94
N GLU A 54 13.66 -9.99 -10.76
CA GLU A 54 12.35 -10.63 -10.64
C GLU A 54 11.28 -9.76 -11.33
N LEU A 55 10.37 -10.40 -12.06
CA LEU A 55 9.26 -9.71 -12.72
C LEU A 55 8.24 -9.25 -11.67
N ASN A 56 8.07 -7.93 -11.53
CA ASN A 56 6.99 -7.36 -10.74
C ASN A 56 5.67 -7.42 -11.52
N LEU A 57 4.72 -8.19 -11.04
CA LEU A 57 3.35 -8.21 -11.54
C LEU A 57 2.54 -7.08 -10.88
N ASP A 58 2.81 -5.84 -11.31
CA ASP A 58 1.96 -4.68 -10.99
C ASP A 58 0.74 -4.62 -11.93
N VAL A 59 -0.18 -3.68 -11.68
CA VAL A 59 -1.41 -3.55 -12.49
C VAL A 59 -1.10 -3.32 -13.96
N GLN A 60 -0.06 -2.55 -14.28
CA GLN A 60 0.35 -2.31 -15.66
C GLN A 60 0.78 -3.62 -16.34
N ALA A 61 1.66 -4.38 -15.68
CA ALA A 61 2.17 -5.63 -16.20
C ALA A 61 1.06 -6.67 -16.35
N LEU A 62 0.17 -6.79 -15.36
CA LEU A 62 -0.98 -7.70 -15.41
C LEU A 62 -1.89 -7.40 -16.59
N VAL A 63 -2.27 -6.14 -16.78
CA VAL A 63 -3.13 -5.75 -17.90
C VAL A 63 -2.43 -6.00 -19.25
N ALA A 64 -1.14 -5.68 -19.36
CA ALA A 64 -0.38 -5.91 -20.59
C ALA A 64 -0.31 -7.41 -20.95
N ILE A 65 0.02 -8.26 -19.98
CA ILE A 65 0.09 -9.71 -20.13
C ILE A 65 -1.28 -10.29 -20.52
N LEU A 66 -2.35 -9.89 -19.84
CA LEU A 66 -3.70 -10.39 -20.12
C LEU A 66 -4.24 -9.94 -21.48
N LEU A 67 -3.82 -8.77 -21.97
CA LEU A 67 -4.18 -8.30 -23.31
C LEU A 67 -3.36 -8.96 -24.43
N ASP A 68 -2.20 -9.52 -24.11
CA ASP A 68 -1.30 -10.14 -25.08
C ASP A 68 -1.93 -11.35 -25.76
N ARG A 69 -1.98 -11.31 -27.09
CA ARG A 69 -2.54 -12.38 -27.91
C ARG A 69 -1.65 -13.61 -27.99
N ARG A 70 -0.41 -13.59 -27.51
CA ARG A 70 0.47 -14.77 -27.45
C ARG A 70 0.13 -15.68 -26.29
N HIS A 71 -0.49 -15.15 -25.24
CA HIS A 71 -0.87 -15.90 -24.04
C HIS A 71 -2.30 -16.45 -24.11
N GLN A 72 -2.71 -16.95 -25.29
CA GLN A 72 -4.10 -17.41 -25.54
C GLN A 72 -4.59 -18.50 -24.58
N GLY A 73 -3.70 -19.14 -23.81
CA GLY A 73 -4.04 -20.04 -22.70
C GLY A 73 -4.86 -19.39 -21.57
N PHE A 74 -4.85 -18.06 -21.45
CA PHE A 74 -5.81 -17.29 -20.62
C PHE A 74 -7.23 -17.29 -21.21
N VAL A 75 -7.76 -18.46 -21.58
CA VAL A 75 -9.11 -18.69 -22.10
C VAL A 75 -10.18 -18.40 -21.03
N LYS A 76 -9.98 -17.48 -20.09
CA LYS A 76 -11.00 -17.00 -19.14
C LYS A 76 -11.53 -15.61 -19.49
N LEU A 77 -10.72 -14.79 -20.17
CA LEU A 77 -11.12 -13.49 -20.75
C LEU A 77 -11.35 -13.67 -22.26
N ARG A 78 -12.35 -14.48 -22.60
CA ARG A 78 -12.61 -15.03 -23.93
C ARG A 78 -13.21 -14.01 -24.89
N SER A 79 -13.97 -13.03 -24.39
CA SER A 79 -14.74 -12.15 -25.27
C SER A 79 -14.03 -10.81 -25.54
N PRO A 80 -14.22 -10.20 -26.73
CA PRO A 80 -13.79 -8.83 -26.99
C PRO A 80 -14.30 -7.84 -25.94
N LYS A 81 -15.50 -8.08 -25.40
CA LYS A 81 -16.11 -7.27 -24.34
C LYS A 81 -15.30 -7.29 -23.04
N GLU A 82 -14.80 -8.46 -22.64
CA GLU A 82 -13.95 -8.60 -21.44
C GLU A 82 -12.58 -7.95 -21.63
N ARG A 83 -12.02 -8.02 -22.85
CA ARG A 83 -10.77 -7.31 -23.18
C ARG A 83 -10.94 -5.79 -23.13
N ASN A 84 -12.13 -5.27 -23.44
CA ASN A 84 -12.42 -3.84 -23.30
C ASN A 84 -12.38 -3.41 -21.82
N LEU A 85 -12.83 -4.25 -20.88
CA LEU A 85 -12.72 -3.95 -19.45
C LEU A 85 -11.26 -3.80 -19.02
N LEU A 86 -10.35 -4.64 -19.52
CA LEU A 86 -8.91 -4.48 -19.26
C LEU A 86 -8.35 -3.17 -19.83
N ALA A 87 -8.84 -2.73 -20.99
CA ALA A 87 -8.45 -1.43 -21.55
C ALA A 87 -8.95 -0.27 -20.66
N GLU A 88 -10.14 -0.37 -20.08
CA GLU A 88 -10.67 0.60 -19.12
C GLU A 88 -9.85 0.62 -17.80
N VAL A 89 -9.46 -0.55 -17.27
CA VAL A 89 -8.55 -0.64 -16.11
C VAL A 89 -7.21 0.03 -16.43
N ARG A 90 -6.67 -0.15 -17.64
CA ARG A 90 -5.45 0.53 -18.08
C ARG A 90 -5.60 2.04 -18.04
N THR A 91 -6.69 2.57 -18.57
CA THR A 91 -6.98 4.02 -18.56
C THR A 91 -7.08 4.55 -17.13
N THR A 92 -7.86 3.88 -16.28
CA THR A 92 -8.00 4.22 -14.85
C THR A 92 -6.65 4.23 -14.13
N ARG A 93 -5.82 3.21 -14.36
CA ARG A 93 -4.49 3.11 -13.76
C ARG A 93 -3.56 4.22 -14.24
N ASN A 94 -3.60 4.56 -15.53
CA ASN A 94 -2.80 5.65 -16.08
C ASN A 94 -3.18 6.97 -15.40
N ALA A 95 -4.46 7.32 -15.36
CA ALA A 95 -4.95 8.51 -14.66
C ALA A 95 -4.51 8.55 -13.19
N TYR A 96 -4.62 7.42 -12.48
CA TYR A 96 -4.14 7.27 -11.11
C TYR A 96 -2.62 7.51 -10.97
N ALA A 97 -1.82 6.96 -11.89
CA ALA A 97 -0.36 7.16 -11.90
C ALA A 97 0.03 8.62 -12.19
N HIS A 98 -0.78 9.35 -12.94
CA HIS A 98 -0.64 10.78 -13.18
C HIS A 98 -1.21 11.65 -12.04
N GLN A 99 -1.81 11.05 -11.01
CA GLN A 99 -2.47 11.73 -9.89
C GLN A 99 -3.58 12.69 -10.38
N GLU A 100 -4.30 12.30 -11.42
CA GLU A 100 -5.45 13.05 -11.93
C GLU A 100 -6.60 13.04 -10.91
N ALA A 101 -7.42 14.10 -10.93
CA ALA A 101 -8.62 14.15 -10.13
C ALA A 101 -9.68 13.21 -10.72
N PHE A 102 -10.37 12.45 -9.86
CA PHE A 102 -11.46 11.56 -10.24
C PHE A 102 -12.79 12.15 -9.77
N SER A 103 -13.76 12.23 -10.66
CA SER A 103 -15.17 12.45 -10.31
C SER A 103 -15.79 11.19 -9.70
N ASP A 104 -16.88 11.35 -8.94
CA ASP A 104 -17.58 10.22 -8.31
C ASP A 104 -18.02 9.17 -9.35
N ARG A 105 -18.47 9.63 -10.53
CA ARG A 105 -18.84 8.75 -11.65
C ARG A 105 -17.66 7.94 -12.17
N GLU A 106 -16.46 8.52 -12.23
CA GLU A 106 -15.25 7.82 -12.67
C GLU A 106 -14.77 6.83 -11.61
N VAL A 107 -14.94 7.14 -10.32
CA VAL A 107 -14.68 6.20 -9.23
C VAL A 107 -15.61 5.00 -9.31
N ASP A 108 -16.91 5.23 -9.41
CA ASP A 108 -17.91 4.16 -9.52
C ASP A 108 -17.64 3.28 -10.73
N ARG A 109 -17.30 3.89 -11.88
CA ARG A 109 -16.95 3.14 -13.08
C ARG A 109 -15.68 2.32 -12.91
N ALA A 110 -14.64 2.88 -12.29
CA ALA A 110 -13.41 2.15 -12.01
C ALA A 110 -13.66 0.92 -11.13
N LEU A 111 -14.48 1.08 -10.08
CA LEU A 111 -14.83 -0.01 -9.17
C LEU A 111 -15.64 -1.10 -9.87
N GLU A 112 -16.68 -0.73 -10.61
CA GLU A 112 -17.50 -1.66 -11.39
C GLU A 112 -16.65 -2.45 -12.39
N THR A 113 -15.81 -1.76 -13.17
CA THR A 113 -14.95 -2.40 -14.16
C THR A 113 -13.98 -3.38 -13.51
N ILE A 114 -13.38 -3.03 -12.37
CA ILE A 114 -12.49 -3.93 -11.63
C ILE A 114 -13.26 -5.15 -11.09
N GLU A 115 -14.45 -4.95 -10.52
CA GLU A 115 -15.30 -6.05 -10.03
C GLU A 115 -15.61 -7.05 -11.16
N LEU A 116 -16.03 -6.53 -12.33
CA LEU A 116 -16.35 -7.35 -13.49
C LEU A 116 -15.14 -8.15 -14.00
N VAL A 117 -13.94 -7.56 -14.03
CA VAL A 117 -12.73 -8.31 -14.45
C VAL A 117 -12.40 -9.42 -13.45
N LEU A 118 -12.51 -9.14 -12.15
CA LEU A 118 -12.24 -10.14 -11.11
C LEU A 118 -13.27 -11.29 -11.15
N GLU A 119 -14.53 -10.98 -11.43
CA GLU A 119 -15.59 -11.98 -11.60
C GLU A 119 -15.30 -12.90 -12.78
N VAL A 120 -15.02 -12.33 -13.96
CA VAL A 120 -14.76 -13.11 -15.18
C VAL A 120 -13.51 -13.99 -15.05
N THR A 121 -12.50 -13.52 -14.35
CA THR A 121 -11.25 -14.27 -14.14
C THR A 121 -11.37 -15.35 -13.06
N GLY A 122 -12.45 -15.35 -12.28
CA GLY A 122 -12.65 -16.24 -11.14
C GLY A 122 -11.68 -15.94 -9.99
N ALA A 123 -11.22 -14.69 -9.89
CA ALA A 123 -10.28 -14.29 -8.86
C ALA A 123 -10.96 -14.22 -7.49
N PRO A 124 -10.39 -14.85 -6.44
CA PRO A 124 -10.93 -14.72 -5.09
C PRO A 124 -10.75 -13.27 -4.62
N GLY A 125 -11.84 -12.60 -4.22
CA GLY A 125 -11.77 -11.22 -3.74
C GLY A 125 -13.00 -10.34 -3.96
N LEU A 126 -14.05 -10.83 -4.64
CA LEU A 126 -15.26 -10.03 -4.96
C LEU A 126 -15.88 -9.33 -3.73
N ALA A 127 -15.86 -9.98 -2.56
CA ALA A 127 -16.43 -9.44 -1.33
C ALA A 127 -15.68 -8.22 -0.75
N ALA A 128 -14.39 -8.05 -1.09
CA ALA A 128 -13.56 -6.98 -0.53
C ALA A 128 -13.81 -5.60 -1.18
N LEU A 129 -14.33 -5.56 -2.42
CA LEU A 129 -14.65 -4.30 -3.11
C LEU A 129 -15.94 -3.67 -2.57
N ARG A 130 -16.99 -4.48 -2.33
CA ARG A 130 -18.30 -4.02 -1.83
C ARG A 130 -18.26 -3.41 -0.42
N LEU A 131 -17.32 -3.85 0.42
CA LEU A 131 -17.18 -3.35 1.80
C LEU A 131 -16.57 -1.94 1.88
N ARG A 132 -16.06 -1.38 0.76
CA ARG A 132 -15.49 -0.03 0.72
C ARG A 132 -16.41 1.04 0.12
N GLN A 133 -17.58 0.66 -0.42
CA GLN A 133 -18.49 1.56 -1.15
C GLN A 133 -19.62 2.20 -0.31
N ARG A 134 -19.84 1.82 0.97
CA ARG A 134 -21.01 2.30 1.75
C ARG A 134 -20.68 2.94 3.10
N ASN A 135 -19.90 4.03 3.10
CA ASN A 135 -19.86 4.97 4.24
C ASN A 135 -20.68 6.26 4.01
N VAL A 136 -21.65 6.23 3.09
CA VAL A 136 -22.72 7.23 2.99
C VAL A 136 -24.04 6.52 3.32
N GLN A 137 -24.65 6.82 4.48
CA GLN A 137 -26.08 6.54 4.72
C GLN A 137 -26.87 7.45 3.76
N VAL A 138 -27.94 7.06 3.05
CA VAL A 138 -29.27 6.55 3.42
C VAL A 138 -29.89 6.05 2.09
N LEU A 139 -30.54 4.89 1.97
CA LEU A 139 -32.00 4.71 2.09
C LEU A 139 -32.29 3.22 2.38
N ASN A 140 -32.82 2.95 3.57
CA ASN A 140 -33.68 1.80 3.79
C ASN A 140 -35.12 2.30 3.69
N ASP A 141 -35.85 1.89 2.67
CA ASP A 141 -37.29 1.70 2.77
C ASP A 141 -37.59 0.22 2.49
N PRO A 142 -38.00 -0.54 3.52
CA PRO A 142 -38.94 -1.62 3.34
C PRO A 142 -40.31 -1.14 3.81
N VAL A 143 -41.28 -1.20 2.91
CA VAL A 143 -42.70 -0.95 3.18
C VAL A 143 -43.18 -1.71 4.43
N VAL A 144 -43.58 -0.93 5.43
CA VAL A 144 -44.55 -1.10 6.53
C VAL A 144 -45.07 -2.51 6.86
N ARG A 145 -44.92 -2.89 8.16
CA ARG A 145 -45.92 -3.35 9.16
C ARG A 145 -45.14 -4.09 10.28
N SER A 146 -45.23 -3.86 11.58
CA SER A 146 -46.25 -3.25 12.46
C SER A 146 -45.68 -3.10 13.90
N SER A 147 -46.05 -2.01 14.60
CA SER A 147 -46.25 -1.81 16.08
C SER A 147 -45.12 -2.02 17.13
N ARG A 148 -44.63 -0.88 17.70
CA ARG A 148 -44.37 -0.48 19.13
C ARG A 148 -43.69 -1.45 20.17
N PRO A 149 -43.06 -0.92 21.26
CA PRO A 149 -42.02 0.11 21.34
C PRO A 149 -40.83 -0.26 22.29
N ALA A 150 -39.72 0.48 22.12
CA ALA A 150 -38.66 0.82 23.08
C ALA A 150 -38.14 -0.22 24.09
N GLN A 151 -36.92 -0.73 23.83
CA GLN A 151 -35.96 -1.02 24.90
C GLN A 151 -34.57 -0.47 24.52
N THR A 152 -34.12 0.46 25.35
CA THR A 152 -32.75 0.96 25.42
C THR A 152 -31.79 -0.20 25.68
N ILE A 153 -30.92 -0.48 24.70
CA ILE A 153 -29.71 -1.27 24.94
C ILE A 153 -28.54 -0.44 24.40
N THR A 154 -27.83 0.16 25.35
CA THR A 154 -26.46 0.64 25.18
C THR A 154 -25.60 -0.55 24.75
N ASN A 155 -25.00 -0.50 23.56
CA ASN A 155 -23.90 -1.40 23.24
C ASN A 155 -22.81 -0.70 22.43
N SER A 156 -21.75 -0.39 23.16
CA SER A 156 -20.40 -0.11 22.71
C SER A 156 -19.91 -1.17 21.72
N ARG A 157 -19.27 -0.75 20.61
CA ARG A 157 -18.15 -1.39 19.86
C ARG A 157 -18.12 -0.78 18.44
N SER A 158 -17.19 0.10 18.09
CA SER A 158 -15.77 -0.14 17.77
C SER A 158 -15.55 -1.22 16.70
N GLY A 159 -15.08 -0.81 15.51
CA GLY A 159 -14.25 -1.67 14.66
C GLY A 159 -14.65 -1.74 13.18
N SER A 160 -14.10 -0.83 12.37
CA SER A 160 -13.59 -1.15 11.02
C SER A 160 -12.75 0.01 10.46
N PRO A 161 -11.43 0.02 10.66
CA PRO A 161 -10.54 0.87 9.90
C PRO A 161 -9.71 0.04 8.91
N ASN A 162 -9.45 0.65 7.76
CA ASN A 162 -8.25 0.46 6.95
C ASN A 162 -7.21 -0.53 7.54
N THR A 163 -7.09 -1.75 7.00
CA THR A 163 -6.37 -2.86 7.66
C THR A 163 -4.89 -2.60 7.96
N LEU A 164 -4.24 -1.66 7.25
CA LEU A 164 -2.85 -1.27 7.54
C LEU A 164 -2.71 -0.41 8.80
N HIS A 165 -3.76 0.33 9.11
CA HIS A 165 -3.76 1.36 10.13
C HIS A 165 -3.75 0.73 11.53
N PRO A 166 -2.85 1.13 12.42
CA PRO A 166 -2.82 0.58 13.76
C PRO A 166 -4.02 1.03 14.59
N ASP A 167 -4.30 0.26 15.64
CA ASP A 167 -5.18 0.68 16.72
C ASP A 167 -4.53 1.77 17.59
N ALA A 168 -5.26 2.28 18.58
CA ALA A 168 -4.75 3.32 19.48
C ALA A 168 -3.44 2.90 20.17
N SER A 169 -3.34 1.64 20.60
CA SER A 169 -2.14 1.06 21.21
C SER A 169 -0.95 1.04 20.23
N GLY A 170 -1.21 0.74 18.96
CA GLY A 170 -0.19 0.78 17.90
C GLY A 170 0.28 2.19 17.58
N PHE A 171 -0.60 3.19 17.63
CA PHE A 171 -0.17 4.59 17.54
C PHE A 171 0.75 4.99 18.69
N GLU A 172 0.43 4.58 19.92
CA GLU A 172 1.31 4.84 21.07
C GLU A 172 2.66 4.13 20.92
N ARG A 173 2.69 2.89 20.42
CA ARG A 173 3.93 2.21 20.03
C ARG A 173 4.71 3.05 19.02
N GLY A 174 4.04 3.55 17.99
CA GLY A 174 4.63 4.39 16.95
C GLY A 174 5.26 5.67 17.49
N VAL A 175 4.57 6.38 18.38
CA VAL A 175 5.10 7.57 19.07
C VAL A 175 6.32 7.21 19.92
N ARG A 176 6.29 6.10 20.68
CA ARG A 176 7.45 5.62 21.44
C ARG A 176 8.64 5.31 20.54
N LEU A 177 8.43 4.64 19.42
CA LEU A 177 9.47 4.34 18.43
C LEU A 177 10.07 5.63 17.85
N PHE A 178 9.23 6.61 17.53
CA PHE A 178 9.68 7.89 17.02
C PHE A 178 10.60 8.61 18.01
N HIS A 179 10.21 8.73 19.28
CA HIS A 179 11.07 9.30 20.32
C HIS A 179 12.36 8.52 20.51
N PHE A 180 12.30 7.19 20.47
CA PHE A 180 13.49 6.33 20.56
C PHE A 180 14.46 6.61 19.41
N LEU A 181 13.98 6.67 18.17
CA LEU A 181 14.81 6.91 16.98
C LEU A 181 15.46 8.28 17.00
N VAL A 182 14.72 9.32 17.40
CA VAL A 182 15.26 10.67 17.58
C VAL A 182 16.32 10.68 18.67
N GLY A 183 16.06 10.07 19.82
CA GLY A 183 17.01 9.98 20.93
C GLY A 183 18.30 9.23 20.55
N SER A 184 18.18 8.10 19.85
CA SER A 184 19.32 7.35 19.30
C SER A 184 20.11 8.16 18.28
N SER A 185 19.42 8.93 17.44
CA SER A 185 20.04 9.79 16.43
C SER A 185 20.87 10.91 17.04
N ASN A 186 20.34 11.57 18.07
CA ASN A 186 21.07 12.58 18.83
C ASN A 186 22.24 12.00 19.65
N LYS A 187 22.25 10.68 19.92
CA LYS A 187 23.40 9.95 20.48
C LYS A 187 24.41 9.48 19.40
N GLY A 188 24.23 9.88 18.15
CA GLY A 188 25.15 9.62 17.04
C GLY A 188 24.83 8.38 16.20
N GLN A 189 23.78 7.63 16.54
CA GLN A 189 23.38 6.43 15.80
C GLN A 189 22.50 6.79 14.59
N ALA A 190 22.81 6.34 13.39
CA ALA A 190 21.92 6.52 12.24
C ALA A 190 20.99 5.30 12.10
N LEU A 191 19.96 5.24 12.94
CA LEU A 191 18.98 4.15 12.95
C LEU A 191 17.71 4.53 12.20
N GLY A 192 17.17 3.58 11.44
CA GLY A 192 15.86 3.68 10.80
C GLY A 192 15.09 2.38 10.93
N VAL A 193 13.89 2.35 10.37
CA VAL A 193 13.01 1.19 10.35
C VAL A 193 12.55 0.92 8.92
N GLY A 194 12.50 -0.36 8.55
CA GLY A 194 12.00 -0.78 7.24
C GLY A 194 10.48 -0.63 7.17
N TYR A 195 9.93 -0.46 5.97
CA TYR A 195 8.50 -0.26 5.78
C TYR A 195 7.62 -1.36 6.40
N ALA A 196 7.90 -2.63 6.07
CA ALA A 196 7.18 -3.76 6.65
C ALA A 196 7.41 -3.84 8.18
N ALA A 197 8.67 -3.76 8.62
CA ALA A 197 9.04 -3.84 10.03
C ALA A 197 8.38 -2.75 10.89
N PHE A 198 8.17 -1.56 10.34
CA PHE A 198 7.45 -0.48 10.99
C PHE A 198 5.99 -0.88 11.24
N VAL A 199 5.28 -1.37 10.21
CA VAL A 199 3.91 -1.85 10.35
C VAL A 199 3.83 -3.02 11.34
N GLU A 200 4.76 -3.97 11.27
CA GLU A 200 4.84 -5.08 12.22
C GLU A 200 4.97 -4.61 13.66
N TYR A 201 5.83 -3.63 13.89
CA TYR A 201 6.02 -3.03 15.20
C TYR A 201 4.76 -2.29 15.67
N LEU A 202 4.10 -1.54 14.78
CA LEU A 202 2.85 -0.86 15.11
C LEU A 202 1.74 -1.85 15.45
N HIS A 203 1.69 -3.04 14.86
CA HIS A 203 0.68 -4.07 15.14
C HIS A 203 1.08 -5.07 16.23
N GLY A 204 2.35 -5.12 16.61
CA GLY A 204 2.90 -6.08 17.58
C GLY A 204 2.91 -7.54 17.10
N LYS A 205 2.79 -7.76 15.79
CA LYS A 205 2.74 -9.07 15.13
C LYS A 205 3.32 -8.97 13.72
N SER A 206 3.65 -10.10 13.10
CA SER A 206 4.19 -10.11 11.74
C SER A 206 3.21 -9.53 10.73
N PHE A 207 3.72 -9.03 9.60
CA PHE A 207 2.90 -8.33 8.62
C PHE A 207 1.85 -9.28 8.05
N VAL A 208 2.25 -10.52 7.78
CA VAL A 208 1.33 -11.58 7.32
C VAL A 208 0.27 -11.89 8.36
N SER A 209 0.59 -11.89 9.66
CA SER A 209 -0.40 -12.10 10.73
C SER A 209 -1.34 -10.90 10.91
N ALA A 210 -0.86 -9.68 10.69
CA ALA A 210 -1.68 -8.48 10.75
C ALA A 210 -2.59 -8.33 9.53
N MET A 211 -2.07 -8.59 8.33
CA MET A 211 -2.68 -8.23 7.05
C MET A 211 -3.23 -9.43 6.25
N GLY A 212 -2.91 -10.65 6.64
CA GLY A 212 -3.28 -11.87 5.89
C GLY A 212 -2.56 -12.01 4.55
N ARG A 213 -1.55 -11.18 4.26
CA ARG A 213 -0.79 -11.15 3.00
C ARG A 213 0.63 -10.64 3.22
N PRO A 214 1.59 -10.89 2.30
CA PRO A 214 2.91 -10.25 2.36
C PRO A 214 2.85 -8.74 2.08
N TYR A 215 3.92 -8.04 2.48
CA TYR A 215 4.12 -6.62 2.19
C TYR A 215 4.18 -6.38 0.68
N ALA A 216 3.45 -5.37 0.21
CA ALA A 216 3.41 -4.96 -1.18
C ALA A 216 4.04 -3.58 -1.35
N GLN A 217 4.67 -3.31 -2.50
CA GLN A 217 5.23 -2.00 -2.78
C GLN A 217 4.17 -0.87 -2.74
N SER A 218 2.91 -1.17 -3.05
CA SER A 218 1.82 -0.20 -2.94
C SER A 218 1.47 0.18 -1.50
N ASP A 219 1.88 -0.59 -0.49
CA ASP A 219 1.71 -0.22 0.92
C ASP A 219 2.60 0.97 1.31
N THR A 220 3.63 1.27 0.52
CA THR A 220 4.65 2.29 0.83
C THR A 220 4.03 3.64 1.12
N SER A 221 3.09 4.12 0.31
CA SER A 221 2.45 5.42 0.53
C SER A 221 1.67 5.43 1.85
N LEU A 222 0.85 4.39 2.09
CA LEU A 222 0.06 4.27 3.31
C LEU A 222 0.94 4.15 4.57
N VAL A 223 2.09 3.50 4.48
CA VAL A 223 3.09 3.47 5.56
C VAL A 223 3.64 4.87 5.86
N ILE A 224 3.91 5.67 4.82
CA ILE A 224 4.35 7.05 4.98
C ILE A 224 3.24 7.90 5.58
N ASP A 225 1.99 7.72 5.17
CA ASP A 225 0.83 8.43 5.75
C ASP A 225 0.69 8.14 7.25
N ILE A 226 0.77 6.87 7.65
CA ILE A 226 0.76 6.47 9.07
C ILE A 226 1.93 7.12 9.84
N ALA A 227 3.11 7.20 9.23
CA ALA A 227 4.25 7.88 9.83
C ALA A 227 4.02 9.40 9.95
N GLN A 228 3.36 10.03 8.98
CA GLN A 228 2.97 11.43 9.04
C GLN A 228 1.91 11.67 10.12
N GLU A 229 0.95 10.77 10.31
CA GLU A 229 -0.02 10.85 11.41
C GLU A 229 0.63 10.73 12.79
N ILE A 230 1.58 9.80 12.96
CA ILE A 230 2.40 9.71 14.19
C ILE A 230 3.17 11.01 14.41
N THR A 231 3.70 11.61 13.33
CA THR A 231 4.39 12.90 13.38
C THR A 231 3.43 14.03 13.77
N ALA A 232 2.20 14.04 13.25
CA ALA A 232 1.19 15.02 13.59
C ALA A 232 0.79 14.93 15.07
N LYS A 233 0.77 13.72 15.64
CA LYS A 233 0.46 13.48 17.06
C LYS A 233 1.62 13.83 18.00
N ALA A 234 2.85 13.50 17.63
CA ALA A 234 4.04 13.71 18.47
C ALA A 234 4.72 15.07 18.26
N GLY A 235 4.40 15.76 17.16
CA GLY A 235 5.17 16.90 16.66
C GLY A 235 6.45 16.46 15.96
N ARG A 236 7.02 17.34 15.13
CA ARG A 236 8.37 17.12 14.59
C ARG A 236 9.42 17.40 15.68
N LEU A 237 10.49 16.61 15.71
CA LEU A 237 11.53 16.69 16.72
C LEU A 237 12.89 16.98 16.08
N PRO A 238 13.77 17.76 16.76
CA PRO A 238 15.09 18.08 16.22
C PRO A 238 16.01 16.87 16.27
N VAL A 239 16.68 16.61 15.15
CA VAL A 239 17.82 15.69 15.07
C VAL A 239 19.06 16.48 14.69
N THR A 240 20.07 16.45 15.54
CA THR A 240 21.29 17.23 15.38
C THR A 240 22.50 16.32 15.23
N ARG A 241 23.32 16.59 14.21
CA ARG A 241 24.61 15.93 14.03
C ARG A 241 25.62 16.92 13.48
N SER A 242 26.79 16.98 14.12
CA SER A 242 27.91 17.83 13.70
C SER A 242 27.48 19.29 13.45
N GLY A 243 26.64 19.85 14.32
CA GLY A 243 26.12 21.23 14.24
C GLY A 243 24.96 21.46 13.26
N LEU A 244 24.61 20.47 12.43
CA LEU A 244 23.45 20.56 11.55
C LEU A 244 22.22 19.95 12.23
N THR A 245 21.10 20.67 12.23
CA THR A 245 19.82 20.22 12.80
C THR A 245 18.75 20.12 11.73
N ILE A 246 18.00 19.01 11.71
CA ILE A 246 16.81 18.84 10.87
C ILE A 246 15.56 18.66 11.73
N SER A 247 14.41 19.12 11.23
CA SER A 247 13.10 18.90 11.87
C SER A 247 12.52 17.55 11.42
N ALA A 248 12.88 16.49 12.14
CA ALA A 248 12.53 15.12 11.80
C ALA A 248 11.08 14.79 12.17
N GLY A 249 10.39 14.08 11.28
CA GLY A 249 9.16 13.36 11.58
C GLY A 249 9.43 11.87 11.67
N MET A 250 8.43 11.06 12.02
CA MET A 250 8.56 9.61 11.94
C MET A 250 8.87 9.16 10.51
N ASP A 251 8.33 9.88 9.51
CA ASP A 251 8.62 9.67 8.10
C ASP A 251 10.14 9.75 7.82
N THR A 252 10.91 10.56 8.57
CA THR A 252 12.39 10.71 8.48
C THR A 252 13.15 9.40 8.70
N PHE A 253 12.55 8.46 9.42
CA PHE A 253 13.19 7.22 9.84
C PHE A 253 12.70 5.97 9.09
N ILE A 254 11.73 6.12 8.17
CA ILE A 254 11.27 5.00 7.33
C ILE A 254 12.20 4.85 6.12
N TRP A 255 12.98 3.78 6.07
CA TRP A 255 14.03 3.58 5.06
C TRP A 255 13.84 2.27 4.27
N PRO A 256 14.24 2.24 2.98
CA PRO A 256 14.16 1.00 2.19
C PRO A 256 15.21 -0.02 2.62
N LEU A 257 14.95 -1.30 2.38
CA LEU A 257 15.89 -2.39 2.69
C LEU A 257 17.17 -2.33 1.85
N LYS A 258 17.07 -1.81 0.61
CA LYS A 258 18.21 -1.68 -0.30
C LYS A 258 19.25 -0.72 0.29
N LYS A 259 20.46 -1.20 0.54
CA LYS A 259 21.60 -0.37 0.93
C LYS A 259 21.90 0.65 -0.19
N PRO A 260 22.23 1.91 0.15
CA PRO A 260 22.55 2.45 1.48
C PRO A 260 21.34 3.07 2.21
N HIS A 261 20.16 2.46 2.14
CA HIS A 261 18.93 2.91 2.81
C HIS A 261 18.50 4.32 2.37
N GLU A 262 18.65 4.59 1.07
CA GLU A 262 18.39 5.89 0.48
C GLU A 262 16.97 5.98 -0.06
N ARG A 263 16.28 7.09 0.26
CA ARG A 263 14.93 7.35 -0.23
C ARG A 263 14.91 7.52 -1.75
N SER A 264 13.77 7.20 -2.37
CA SER A 264 13.55 7.48 -3.79
C SER A 264 13.66 8.98 -4.07
N THR A 265 13.95 9.33 -5.32
CA THR A 265 13.97 10.73 -5.79
C THR A 265 12.61 11.42 -5.61
N SER A 266 11.51 10.68 -5.79
CA SER A 266 10.15 11.18 -5.57
C SER A 266 9.87 11.55 -4.10
N ALA A 267 10.42 10.81 -3.13
CA ALA A 267 10.21 11.08 -1.71
C ALA A 267 10.80 12.43 -1.25
N TRP A 268 11.82 12.94 -1.96
CA TRP A 268 12.41 14.26 -1.69
C TRP A 268 11.56 15.42 -2.23
N LYS A 269 10.61 15.15 -3.12
CA LYS A 269 9.67 16.16 -3.63
C LYS A 269 8.49 16.41 -2.68
N ALA A 270 8.34 15.59 -1.64
CA ALA A 270 7.15 15.56 -0.77
C ALA A 270 7.09 16.68 0.30
N GLY A 271 7.61 17.87 0.04
CA GLY A 271 7.49 19.01 0.97
C GLY A 271 8.15 18.80 2.33
N LEU A 272 9.24 18.03 2.40
CA LEU A 272 9.99 17.81 3.64
C LEU A 272 10.61 19.12 4.15
N PRO A 273 10.67 19.36 5.48
CA PRO A 273 11.24 20.58 6.05
C PRO A 273 12.79 20.59 6.02
N TYR A 274 13.41 19.67 5.27
CA TYR A 274 14.85 19.54 5.12
C TYR A 274 15.18 18.97 3.74
N THR A 275 16.37 19.28 3.23
CA THR A 275 16.83 18.79 1.93
C THR A 275 17.46 17.40 2.01
N LYS A 276 17.68 16.78 0.85
CA LYS A 276 18.39 15.51 0.73
C LYS A 276 19.81 15.60 1.30
N GLU A 277 20.50 16.71 1.03
CA GLU A 277 21.87 16.96 1.47
C GLU A 277 21.93 17.11 2.99
N ALA A 278 20.98 17.85 3.57
CA ALA A 278 20.88 18.02 5.02
C ALA A 278 20.63 16.69 5.72
N TRP A 279 19.67 15.90 5.21
CA TRP A 279 19.41 14.56 5.72
C TRP A 279 20.62 13.62 5.56
N GLY A 280 21.33 13.69 4.44
CA GLY A 280 22.54 12.89 4.21
C GLY A 280 23.68 13.22 5.17
N LYS A 281 23.82 14.48 5.60
CA LYS A 281 24.77 14.91 6.62
C LYS A 281 24.38 14.42 8.03
N VAL A 282 23.08 14.44 8.36
CA VAL A 282 22.57 13.92 9.64
C VAL A 282 22.62 12.39 9.69
N PHE A 283 22.37 11.72 8.57
CA PHE A 283 22.42 10.27 8.43
C PHE A 283 23.41 9.87 7.32
N PRO A 284 24.72 9.83 7.60
CA PRO A 284 25.72 9.42 6.62
C PRO A 284 25.48 7.99 6.13
N SER A 285 25.62 7.74 4.83
CA SER A 285 25.33 6.44 4.20
C SER A 285 26.03 5.24 4.86
N HIS A 286 27.27 5.43 5.30
CA HIS A 286 28.08 4.38 5.95
C HIS A 286 27.64 4.04 7.38
N LEU A 287 26.81 4.88 8.01
CA LEU A 287 26.32 4.66 9.39
C LEU A 287 24.86 4.18 9.45
N ARG A 288 24.11 4.30 8.34
CA ARG A 288 22.70 3.94 8.30
C ARG A 288 22.52 2.45 8.56
N LYS A 289 21.73 2.12 9.58
CA LYS A 289 21.33 0.76 9.91
C LYS A 289 19.82 0.71 10.17
N LEU A 290 19.20 -0.38 9.74
CA LEU A 290 17.82 -0.68 10.12
C LEU A 290 17.80 -1.35 11.48
N LEU A 291 16.82 -1.02 12.31
CA LEU A 291 16.52 -1.77 13.51
C LEU A 291 16.15 -3.21 13.14
N ALA A 292 16.77 -4.16 13.83
CA ALA A 292 16.45 -5.57 13.68
C ALA A 292 15.15 -5.92 14.45
N ALA A 293 14.51 -7.02 14.06
CA ALA A 293 13.20 -7.42 14.60
C ALA A 293 13.23 -7.69 16.12
N ASP A 294 14.34 -8.22 16.62
CA ASP A 294 14.60 -8.44 18.05
C ASP A 294 14.68 -7.12 18.83
N GLN A 295 15.37 -6.11 18.28
CA GLN A 295 15.45 -4.78 18.88
C GLN A 295 14.09 -4.09 18.92
N LEU A 296 13.29 -4.21 17.86
CA LEU A 296 11.92 -3.71 17.81
C LEU A 296 11.02 -4.44 18.83
N ALA A 297 11.16 -5.76 18.97
CA ALA A 297 10.40 -6.55 19.95
C ALA A 297 10.73 -6.16 21.41
N MET A 298 11.99 -5.81 21.70
CA MET A 298 12.38 -5.31 23.03
C MET A 298 11.71 -3.97 23.39
N LEU A 299 11.44 -3.12 22.40
CA LEU A 299 10.76 -1.83 22.60
C LEU A 299 9.25 -1.99 22.85
N ILE A 300 8.66 -3.13 22.51
CA ILE A 300 7.25 -3.43 22.81
C ILE A 300 7.08 -3.83 24.28
N LYS A 301 8.09 -4.47 24.87
CA LYS A 301 8.07 -4.99 26.25
C LYS A 301 8.41 -3.94 27.32
N LYS A 302 8.80 -2.74 26.92
CA LYS A 302 9.12 -1.60 27.80
C LYS A 302 8.00 -0.58 27.77
#